data_AF-A0A534NJV8-F1
#
_entry.id   AF-A0A534NJV8-F1
#
_cell.length_a   1.000
_cell.length_b   1.000
_cell.length_c   1.000
_cell.angle_alpha   90.00
_cell.angle_beta   90.00
_cell.angle_gamma   90.00
#
_symmetry.space_group_name_H-M   'P 1'
#
loop_
_entity.id
_entity.type
_entity.pdbx_description
1 polymer ?
#
loop_
_entity_poly.entity_id
_entity_poly.type
_entity_poly.pdbx_seq_one_letter_code
_entity_poly.pdbx_strand_id
1 'polypeptide(L)'
;MSADGTGTAPRAGNVDPMILFSVWNWLPAFYVVAQTQHLPTASKRLHLSVSALSRTIRLLEAAVGRPLFHRTGRNLQLNAHGEGLLLAVERSIGVLAPEFDRLTANGFASALHIGIADPLSQGVVMPVVRSMQLEHSDFVPFLHGCVDGAEASKLLLTGDLDLVLSSERLSEKALAAESLGQFSNGVYCGLGHPLFQVPSAGQAAILRHPFVVCFPRGSAWPAVLQRKIGVYVNHEETALDLCLGGEFLAVLPDVIAHSYVTHGALCRLPLPGVSATALFVTCRAGDESRDCIGAVVRAVHHHLEGLGALELRAPRMRTARVRQGCAGPGTIACEEDAFRFGDSLLVRAEYAAAQRAYRAALRAPAGSARERAKYLLRRARISLMTAKYAAAYRDCREALTLDASPAQRASAESMLALAHCYRGELSFAHNAVSRARAGLGEAIRMSRTEGLKATVDVARAEGTLFVVTGLPRKAVRSYVRGANAASELSNAWEHSIALGNIADAYLHAGKAESALRYFDQAARQKDAIGDRWGMCYLHHGRAFVFLERGHVDRALREAATGLKLAIGVSDLKLVAMLNILLGRAHLARSDLKGAQRAFRFARTAATR
;
A
#
# COMPACT_ATOMS: atom_id res chain seq x y z
N MET A 1 52.84 -50.57 12.27
CA MET A 1 51.63 -50.42 13.10
C MET A 1 51.36 -48.93 13.24
N SER A 2 50.55 -48.38 12.34
CA SER A 2 49.14 -47.96 12.60
C SER A 2 49.13 -46.52 13.13
N ALA A 3 48.96 -45.48 12.30
CA ALA A 3 47.72 -44.98 11.66
C ALA A 3 46.89 -44.05 12.57
N ASP A 4 46.36 -43.01 11.91
CA ASP A 4 45.40 -41.97 12.29
C ASP A 4 45.93 -40.68 12.96
N GLY A 5 45.71 -39.47 12.43
CA GLY A 5 44.89 -39.06 11.29
C GLY A 5 43.98 -37.89 11.65
N THR A 6 44.49 -36.65 11.68
CA THR A 6 43.68 -35.45 11.46
C THR A 6 44.53 -34.38 10.77
N GLY A 7 44.58 -34.44 9.44
CA GLY A 7 45.11 -33.36 8.62
C GLY A 7 44.14 -32.17 8.66
N THR A 8 44.54 -31.10 9.34
CA THR A 8 43.92 -29.79 9.16
C THR A 8 44.33 -29.24 7.79
N ALA A 9 43.34 -29.05 6.92
CA ALA A 9 43.50 -28.38 5.63
C ALA A 9 44.18 -27.00 5.79
N PRO A 10 45.04 -26.58 4.84
CA PRO A 10 45.69 -25.28 4.90
C PRO A 10 44.65 -24.15 4.76
N ARG A 11 44.69 -23.18 5.69
CA ARG A 11 43.92 -21.93 5.63
C ARG A 11 44.24 -21.18 4.33
N ALA A 12 43.20 -20.65 3.69
CA ALA A 12 43.25 -19.91 2.42
C ALA A 12 44.36 -18.84 2.43
N GLY A 13 45.24 -18.92 1.42
CA GLY A 13 46.42 -18.07 1.30
C GLY A 13 46.06 -16.60 1.04
N ASN A 14 46.63 -15.71 1.85
CA ASN A 14 46.67 -14.28 1.58
C ASN A 14 47.63 -14.05 0.39
N VAL A 15 47.08 -13.68 -0.77
CA VAL A 15 47.89 -13.17 -1.89
C VAL A 15 48.44 -11.80 -1.49
N ASP A 16 49.73 -11.56 -1.72
CA ASP A 16 50.35 -10.25 -1.50
C ASP A 16 49.60 -9.16 -2.30
N PRO A 17 49.03 -8.12 -1.65
CA PRO A 17 48.34 -7.02 -2.33
C PRO A 17 49.18 -6.36 -3.43
N MET A 18 50.51 -6.36 -3.31
CA MET A 18 51.41 -5.80 -4.30
C MET A 18 51.38 -6.55 -5.64
N ILE A 19 51.17 -7.87 -5.59
CA ILE A 19 50.99 -8.68 -6.82
C ILE A 19 49.66 -8.32 -7.47
N LEU A 20 48.59 -8.15 -6.68
CA LEU A 20 47.27 -7.75 -7.20
C LEU A 20 47.31 -6.38 -7.88
N PHE A 21 48.03 -5.40 -7.31
CA PHE A 21 48.20 -4.08 -7.93
C PHE A 21 48.94 -4.12 -9.26
N SER A 22 49.93 -5.02 -9.40
CA SER A 22 50.69 -5.16 -10.65
C SER A 22 49.85 -5.67 -11.82
N VAL A 23 48.80 -6.46 -11.55
CA VAL A 23 47.91 -7.04 -12.57
C VAL A 23 46.59 -6.28 -12.72
N TRP A 24 46.28 -5.35 -11.81
CA TRP A 24 45.00 -4.64 -11.74
C TRP A 24 44.62 -3.97 -13.06
N ASN A 25 45.59 -3.32 -13.71
CA ASN A 25 45.40 -2.63 -14.99
C ASN A 25 45.01 -3.56 -16.16
N TRP A 26 45.19 -4.87 -16.01
CA TRP A 26 44.86 -5.86 -17.04
C TRP A 26 43.49 -6.51 -16.81
N LEU A 27 42.92 -6.41 -15.61
CA LEU A 27 41.64 -7.00 -15.25
C LEU A 27 40.46 -6.48 -16.09
N PRO A 28 40.36 -5.18 -16.46
CA PRO A 28 39.28 -4.71 -17.33
C PRO A 28 39.32 -5.34 -18.73
N ALA A 29 40.52 -5.47 -19.31
CA ALA A 29 40.69 -6.11 -20.60
C ALA A 29 40.36 -7.61 -20.54
N PHE A 30 40.77 -8.28 -19.46
CA PHE A 30 40.41 -9.67 -19.20
C PHE A 30 38.91 -9.85 -19.06
N TYR A 31 38.22 -9.05 -18.24
CA TYR A 31 36.78 -9.13 -18.02
C TYR A 31 35.99 -9.12 -19.34
N VAL A 32 36.28 -8.17 -20.23
CA VAL A 32 35.58 -8.07 -21.51
C VAL A 32 35.92 -9.24 -22.44
N VAL A 33 37.19 -9.67 -22.51
CA VAL A 33 37.60 -10.82 -23.36
C VAL A 33 37.02 -12.13 -22.83
N ALA A 34 36.92 -12.29 -21.51
CA ALA A 34 36.35 -13.44 -20.84
C ALA A 34 34.83 -13.54 -21.11
N GLN A 35 34.10 -12.42 -21.08
CA GLN A 35 32.68 -12.40 -21.41
C GLN A 35 32.38 -12.66 -22.88
N THR A 36 33.19 -12.11 -23.80
CA THR A 36 32.92 -12.27 -25.23
C THR A 36 33.49 -13.57 -25.79
N GLN A 37 34.52 -14.13 -25.16
CA GLN A 37 35.34 -15.25 -25.67
C GLN A 37 35.79 -15.03 -27.14
N HIS A 38 35.83 -13.76 -27.58
CA HIS A 38 36.07 -13.37 -28.96
C HIS A 38 36.80 -12.01 -29.00
N LEU A 39 38.10 -12.05 -29.33
CA LEU A 39 39.00 -10.89 -29.31
C LEU A 39 38.56 -9.74 -30.23
N PRO A 40 38.10 -9.96 -31.48
CA PRO A 40 37.58 -8.87 -32.31
C PRO A 40 36.35 -8.18 -31.73
N THR A 41 35.49 -8.90 -31.00
CA THR A 41 34.32 -8.32 -30.33
C THR A 41 34.73 -7.50 -29.11
N ALA A 42 35.67 -8.00 -28.31
CA ALA A 42 36.22 -7.28 -27.18
C ALA A 42 36.98 -6.01 -27.61
N SER A 43 37.71 -6.08 -28.72
CA SER A 43 38.41 -4.95 -29.34
C SER A 43 37.47 -3.78 -29.65
N LYS A 44 36.31 -4.06 -30.24
CA LYS A 44 35.28 -3.05 -30.50
C LYS A 44 34.70 -2.44 -29.21
N ARG A 45 34.47 -3.25 -28.17
CA ARG A 45 33.90 -2.78 -26.89
C ARG A 45 34.85 -1.89 -26.09
N LEU A 46 36.15 -2.19 -26.13
CA LEU A 46 37.17 -1.47 -25.37
C LEU A 46 37.88 -0.37 -26.17
N HIS A 47 37.56 -0.21 -27.46
CA HIS A 47 38.26 0.70 -28.37
C HIS A 47 39.79 0.47 -28.41
N LEU A 48 40.21 -0.80 -28.29
CA LEU A 48 41.62 -1.22 -28.33
C LEU A 48 41.88 -2.14 -29.52
N SER A 49 43.10 -2.19 -30.04
CA SER A 49 43.45 -3.13 -31.11
C SER A 49 43.44 -4.59 -30.61
N VAL A 50 43.13 -5.54 -31.51
CA VAL A 50 43.16 -6.98 -31.20
C VAL A 50 44.54 -7.43 -30.72
N SER A 51 45.62 -6.85 -31.26
CA SER A 51 47.00 -7.13 -30.84
C SER A 51 47.30 -6.61 -29.43
N ALA A 52 46.77 -5.44 -29.05
CA ALA A 52 46.88 -4.90 -27.70
C ALA A 52 46.16 -5.79 -26.68
N LEU A 53 44.91 -6.19 -26.95
CA LEU A 53 44.17 -7.10 -26.07
C LEU A 53 44.86 -8.45 -25.92
N SER A 54 45.31 -9.05 -27.03
CA SER A 54 46.05 -10.32 -27.00
C SER A 54 47.37 -10.23 -26.22
N ARG A 55 48.03 -9.06 -26.22
CA ARG A 55 49.22 -8.80 -25.39
C ARG A 55 48.85 -8.66 -23.91
N THR A 56 47.80 -7.91 -23.58
CA THR A 56 47.33 -7.72 -22.20
C THR A 56 46.92 -9.04 -21.54
N ILE A 57 46.19 -9.91 -22.26
CA ILE A 57 45.83 -11.24 -21.74
C ILE A 57 47.07 -12.09 -21.48
N ARG A 58 48.06 -12.07 -22.38
CA ARG A 58 49.32 -12.81 -22.17
C ARG A 58 50.13 -12.30 -20.98
N LEU A 59 50.15 -10.98 -20.76
CA LEU A 59 50.80 -10.40 -19.58
C LEU A 59 50.11 -10.84 -18.28
N LEU A 60 48.78 -10.85 -18.27
CA LEU A 60 48.01 -11.36 -17.14
C LEU A 60 48.26 -12.85 -16.89
N GLU A 61 48.19 -13.69 -17.92
CA GLU A 61 48.48 -15.13 -17.80
C GLU A 61 49.91 -15.39 -17.31
N ALA A 62 50.89 -14.58 -17.74
CA ALA A 62 52.27 -14.66 -17.28
C ALA A 62 52.42 -14.29 -15.80
N ALA A 63 51.76 -13.22 -15.34
CA ALA A 63 51.81 -12.82 -13.94
C ALA A 63 51.04 -13.76 -13.00
N VAL A 64 49.94 -14.34 -13.48
CA VAL A 64 49.20 -15.40 -12.76
C VAL A 64 49.97 -16.74 -12.79
N GLY A 65 50.90 -16.91 -13.74
CA GLY A 65 51.70 -18.13 -13.92
C GLY A 65 50.94 -19.30 -14.54
N ARG A 66 49.72 -19.06 -15.05
CA ARG A 66 48.83 -20.09 -15.64
C ARG A 66 48.02 -19.52 -16.80
N PRO A 67 47.71 -20.33 -17.83
CA PRO A 67 46.77 -19.91 -18.86
C PRO A 67 45.37 -19.75 -18.26
N LEU A 68 44.63 -18.76 -18.74
CA LEU A 68 43.23 -18.49 -18.37
C LEU A 68 42.26 -18.89 -19.48
N PHE A 69 42.79 -19.07 -20.70
CA PHE A 69 42.02 -19.50 -21.86
C PHE A 69 42.61 -20.75 -22.52
N HIS A 70 41.74 -21.60 -23.06
CA HIS A 70 42.07 -22.55 -24.10
C HIS A 70 42.11 -21.86 -25.46
N ARG A 71 43.17 -22.11 -26.23
CA ARG A 71 43.30 -21.65 -27.62
C ARG A 71 43.11 -22.84 -28.55
N THR A 72 41.96 -22.90 -29.21
CA THR A 72 41.62 -23.97 -30.15
C THR A 72 41.42 -23.35 -31.53
N GLY A 73 42.50 -23.22 -32.29
CA GLY A 73 42.51 -22.55 -33.60
C GLY A 73 42.17 -21.06 -33.49
N ARG A 74 41.05 -20.64 -34.10
CA ARG A 74 40.53 -19.25 -34.01
C ARG A 74 39.66 -19.02 -32.78
N ASN A 75 39.29 -20.06 -32.04
CA ASN A 75 38.40 -19.97 -30.90
C ASN A 75 39.19 -19.82 -29.60
N LEU A 76 38.77 -18.87 -28.79
CA LEU A 76 39.28 -18.60 -27.46
C LEU A 76 38.17 -19.01 -26.48
N GLN A 77 38.44 -19.87 -25.52
CA GLN A 77 37.45 -20.27 -24.51
C GLN A 77 38.07 -20.17 -23.13
N LEU A 78 37.30 -19.77 -22.11
CA LEU A 78 37.79 -19.79 -20.74
C LEU A 78 38.11 -21.23 -20.32
N ASN A 79 39.14 -21.39 -19.50
CA ASN A 79 39.35 -22.62 -18.73
C ASN A 79 38.89 -22.41 -17.29
N ALA A 80 38.96 -23.46 -16.45
CA ALA A 80 38.52 -23.39 -15.06
C ALA A 80 39.22 -22.28 -14.23
N HIS A 81 40.48 -21.93 -14.55
CA HIS A 81 41.17 -20.81 -13.90
C HIS A 81 40.65 -19.46 -14.36
N GLY A 82 40.37 -19.31 -15.66
CA GLY A 82 39.73 -18.13 -16.23
C GLY A 82 38.33 -17.90 -15.67
N GLU A 83 37.52 -18.96 -15.55
CA GLU A 83 36.18 -18.87 -14.95
C GLU A 83 36.24 -18.43 -13.48
N GLY A 84 37.15 -18.99 -12.69
CA GLY A 84 37.35 -18.59 -11.30
C GLY A 84 37.79 -17.13 -11.16
N LEU A 85 38.69 -16.66 -12.02
CA LEU A 85 39.12 -15.25 -12.03
C LEU A 85 38.00 -14.32 -12.51
N LEU A 86 37.22 -14.71 -13.52
CA LEU A 86 36.07 -13.93 -14.01
C LEU A 86 35.06 -13.70 -12.88
N LEU A 87 34.71 -14.76 -12.14
CA LEU A 87 33.79 -14.66 -11.00
C LEU A 87 34.33 -13.74 -9.90
N ALA A 88 35.64 -13.77 -9.63
CA ALA A 88 36.27 -12.89 -8.65
C ALA A 88 36.28 -11.41 -9.10
N VAL A 89 36.55 -11.17 -10.38
CA VAL A 89 36.51 -9.81 -10.97
C VAL A 89 35.07 -9.27 -10.99
N GLU A 90 34.08 -10.07 -11.36
CA GLU A 90 32.66 -9.70 -11.31
C GLU A 90 32.21 -9.31 -9.91
N ARG A 91 32.60 -10.09 -8.89
CA ARG A 91 32.33 -9.74 -7.48
C ARG A 91 33.01 -8.44 -7.07
N SER A 92 34.25 -8.22 -7.51
CA SER A 92 35.00 -7.00 -7.17
C SER A 92 34.39 -5.76 -7.82
N ILE A 93 33.96 -5.87 -9.09
CA ILE A 93 33.21 -4.81 -9.77
C ILE A 93 31.88 -4.56 -9.06
N GLY A 94 31.18 -5.61 -8.62
CA GLY A 94 29.95 -5.49 -7.84
C GLY A 94 30.10 -4.74 -6.52
N VAL A 95 31.30 -4.77 -5.91
CA VAL A 95 31.62 -3.99 -4.70
C VAL A 95 32.00 -2.55 -5.04
N LEU A 96 32.77 -2.33 -6.12
CA LEU A 96 33.29 -1.00 -6.47
C LEU A 96 32.30 -0.13 -7.24
N ALA A 97 31.42 -0.71 -8.06
CA ALA A 97 30.48 0.03 -8.90
C ALA A 97 29.50 0.89 -8.07
N PRO A 98 28.87 0.38 -6.99
CA PRO A 98 28.01 1.20 -6.14
C PRO A 98 28.73 2.40 -5.51
N GLU A 99 30.00 2.24 -5.12
CA GLU A 99 30.81 3.33 -4.56
C GLU A 99 31.16 4.39 -5.60
N PHE A 100 31.49 3.97 -6.82
CA PHE A 100 31.69 4.91 -7.93
C PHE A 100 30.40 5.64 -8.32
N ASP A 101 29.26 4.95 -8.34
CA ASP A 101 27.96 5.55 -8.58
C ASP A 101 27.62 6.58 -7.49
N ARG A 102 27.94 6.30 -6.22
CA ARG A 102 27.78 7.25 -5.11
C ARG A 102 28.64 8.51 -5.28
N LEU A 103 29.89 8.35 -5.69
CA LEU A 103 30.82 9.48 -5.87
C LEU A 103 30.47 10.35 -7.08
N THR A 104 29.77 9.80 -8.06
CA THR A 104 29.44 10.48 -9.32
C THR A 104 27.97 10.92 -9.42
N ALA A 105 27.11 10.43 -8.52
CA ALA A 105 25.72 10.84 -8.45
C ALA A 105 25.55 12.26 -7.90
N ASN A 106 24.88 13.12 -8.67
CA ASN A 106 24.31 14.39 -8.19
C ASN A 106 22.83 14.17 -7.85
N GLY A 107 22.36 14.69 -6.71
CA GLY A 107 20.95 14.57 -6.30
C GLY A 107 20.57 13.16 -5.82
N PHE A 108 19.40 12.65 -6.20
CA PHE A 108 18.93 11.30 -5.86
C PHE A 108 19.21 10.26 -6.96
N ALA A 109 20.16 10.55 -7.85
CA ALA A 109 20.47 9.70 -9.01
C ALA A 109 20.94 8.27 -8.63
N SER A 110 21.43 8.06 -7.41
CA SER A 110 21.67 6.74 -6.83
C SER A 110 20.63 6.43 -5.76
N ALA A 111 20.23 5.17 -5.68
CA ALA A 111 19.23 4.75 -4.71
C ALA A 111 19.78 4.88 -3.28
N LEU A 112 19.02 5.54 -2.40
CA LEU A 112 19.45 5.84 -1.03
C LEU A 112 19.09 4.67 -0.11
N HIS A 113 20.08 4.05 0.54
CA HIS A 113 19.86 2.92 1.44
C HIS A 113 19.60 3.41 2.86
N ILE A 114 18.38 3.23 3.35
CA ILE A 114 17.91 3.72 4.65
C ILE A 114 17.64 2.55 5.58
N GLY A 115 18.41 2.45 6.66
CA GLY A 115 18.13 1.57 7.77
C GLY A 115 17.05 2.14 8.68
N ILE A 116 16.11 1.31 9.09
CA ILE A 116 15.00 1.69 9.95
C ILE A 116 14.98 0.77 11.17
N ALA A 117 15.06 1.38 12.34
CA ALA A 117 14.79 0.68 13.59
C ALA A 117 13.28 0.84 13.92
N ASP A 118 12.55 -0.26 14.14
CA ASP A 118 11.18 -0.20 14.66
C ASP A 118 11.15 0.54 16.01
N PRO A 119 10.15 1.42 16.30
CA PRO A 119 8.81 1.61 15.66
C PRO A 119 8.71 2.51 14.41
N LEU A 120 9.83 3.06 13.94
CA LEU A 120 9.79 4.32 13.18
C LEU A 120 9.22 4.18 11.76
N SER A 121 9.15 2.96 11.24
CA SER A 121 8.75 2.63 9.88
C SER A 121 7.40 3.25 9.52
N GLN A 122 6.32 2.88 10.22
CA GLN A 122 4.95 3.31 9.89
C GLN A 122 4.65 4.76 10.28
N GLY A 123 5.11 5.18 11.46
CA GLY A 123 4.75 6.46 12.06
C GLY A 123 5.58 7.65 11.57
N VAL A 124 6.78 7.43 11.05
CA VAL A 124 7.73 8.48 10.68
C VAL A 124 8.26 8.27 9.25
N VAL A 125 8.84 7.11 8.96
CA VAL A 125 9.56 6.90 7.69
C VAL A 125 8.62 6.86 6.49
N MET A 126 7.52 6.11 6.55
CA MET A 126 6.59 6.00 5.41
C MET A 126 5.95 7.34 5.01
N PRO A 127 5.46 8.19 5.95
CA PRO A 127 5.01 9.54 5.62
C PRO A 127 6.10 10.40 4.96
N VAL A 128 7.33 10.33 5.47
CA VAL A 128 8.48 11.07 4.94
C VAL A 128 8.83 10.61 3.54
N VAL A 129 8.96 9.31 3.31
CA VAL A 129 9.22 8.73 1.98
C VAL A 129 8.15 9.16 0.99
N ARG A 130 6.87 9.13 1.40
CA ARG A 130 5.77 9.60 0.55
C ARG A 130 5.90 11.09 0.21
N SER A 131 6.23 11.95 1.17
CA SER A 131 6.41 13.39 0.91
C SER A 131 7.56 13.62 -0.06
N MET A 132 8.69 12.95 0.19
CA MET A 132 9.87 13.07 -0.65
C MET A 132 9.63 12.54 -2.07
N GLN A 133 8.91 11.43 -2.26
CA GLN A 133 8.55 10.92 -3.59
C GLN A 133 7.58 11.85 -4.36
N LEU A 134 6.79 12.66 -3.66
CA LEU A 134 5.93 13.67 -4.29
C LEU A 134 6.73 14.92 -4.71
N GLU A 135 7.78 15.27 -3.94
CA GLU A 135 8.63 16.44 -4.18
C GLU A 135 9.78 16.15 -5.15
N HIS A 136 10.26 14.90 -5.18
CA HIS A 136 11.43 14.46 -5.92
C HIS A 136 11.13 13.13 -6.64
N SER A 137 10.83 13.19 -7.94
CA SER A 137 10.45 12.01 -8.74
C SER A 137 11.58 11.00 -8.95
N ASP A 138 12.83 11.43 -8.74
CA ASP A 138 14.06 10.64 -8.78
C ASP A 138 14.42 10.01 -7.42
N PHE A 139 13.68 10.34 -6.35
CA PHE A 139 13.90 9.76 -5.03
C PHE A 139 13.35 8.33 -4.92
N VAL A 140 14.25 7.35 -5.01
CA VAL A 140 13.93 5.92 -4.86
C VAL A 140 14.77 5.33 -3.73
N PRO A 141 14.29 5.36 -2.47
CA PRO A 141 15.03 4.80 -1.35
C PRO A 141 14.87 3.27 -1.26
N PHE A 142 15.92 2.57 -0.85
CA PHE A 142 15.86 1.19 -0.37
C PHE A 142 15.72 1.19 1.16
N LEU A 143 14.61 0.67 1.67
CA LEU A 143 14.35 0.61 3.10
C LEU A 143 14.77 -0.75 3.65
N HIS A 144 15.62 -0.75 4.67
CA HIS A 144 16.14 -1.93 5.34
C HIS A 144 15.66 -1.95 6.79
N GLY A 145 15.10 -3.06 7.26
CA GLY A 145 14.81 -3.23 8.68
C GLY A 145 16.09 -3.58 9.45
N CYS A 146 16.37 -2.89 10.57
CA CYS A 146 17.56 -3.13 11.39
C CYS A 146 17.21 -3.78 12.74
N VAL A 147 17.83 -4.93 13.04
CA VAL A 147 17.55 -5.73 14.24
C VAL A 147 18.11 -5.06 15.50
N ASP A 148 19.33 -4.52 15.43
CA ASP A 148 19.95 -3.77 16.53
C ASP A 148 20.96 -2.70 16.05
N GLY A 149 21.45 -1.90 16.99
CA GLY A 149 22.37 -0.80 16.71
C GLY A 149 23.77 -1.24 16.27
N ALA A 150 24.22 -2.45 16.64
CA ALA A 150 25.53 -2.95 16.26
C ALA A 150 25.54 -3.39 14.79
N GLU A 151 24.49 -4.10 14.35
CA GLU A 151 24.28 -4.43 12.94
C GLU A 151 24.14 -3.15 12.11
N ALA A 152 23.32 -2.20 12.56
CA ALA A 152 23.14 -0.93 11.87
C ALA A 152 24.46 -0.14 11.72
N SER A 153 25.27 -0.08 12.78
CA SER A 153 26.58 0.60 12.74
C SER A 153 27.53 -0.09 11.78
N LYS A 154 27.59 -1.43 11.80
CA LYS A 154 28.40 -2.20 10.84
C LYS A 154 27.99 -1.91 9.40
N LEU A 155 26.70 -1.95 9.09
CA LEU A 155 26.18 -1.72 7.74
C LEU A 155 26.40 -0.27 7.26
N LEU A 156 26.36 0.71 8.15
CA LEU A 156 26.76 2.08 7.85
C LEU A 156 28.26 2.15 7.49
N LEU A 157 29.12 1.48 8.27
CA LEU A 157 30.57 1.50 8.05
C LEU A 157 31.01 0.73 6.80
N THR A 158 30.33 -0.36 6.44
CA THR A 158 30.61 -1.13 5.22
C THR A 158 30.05 -0.49 3.96
N GLY A 159 29.23 0.56 4.08
CA GLY A 159 28.58 1.19 2.95
C GLY A 159 27.27 0.51 2.53
N ASP A 160 26.81 -0.53 3.19
CA ASP A 160 25.54 -1.19 2.83
C ASP A 160 24.31 -0.32 3.14
N LEU A 161 24.47 0.61 4.09
CA LEU A 161 23.50 1.68 4.41
C LEU A 161 24.12 3.06 4.23
N ASP A 162 23.31 4.02 3.80
CA ASP A 162 23.67 5.44 3.70
C ASP A 162 23.27 6.21 4.97
N LEU A 163 22.09 5.90 5.53
CA LEU A 163 21.60 6.51 6.76
C LEU A 163 20.76 5.52 7.58
N VAL A 164 20.69 5.73 8.88
CA VAL A 164 19.87 4.96 9.82
C VAL A 164 18.99 5.89 10.64
N LEU A 165 17.69 5.62 10.68
CA LEU A 165 16.75 6.26 11.60
C LEU A 165 16.48 5.31 12.78
N SER A 166 16.75 5.78 13.99
CA SER A 166 16.72 4.93 15.20
C SER A 166 16.31 5.68 16.47
N SER A 167 15.89 4.93 17.48
CA SER A 167 15.50 5.46 18.79
C SER A 167 16.66 5.60 19.79
N GLU A 168 17.84 5.12 19.42
CA GLU A 168 19.06 5.11 20.23
C GLU A 168 20.18 5.81 19.47
N ARG A 169 21.08 6.46 20.21
CA ARG A 169 22.25 7.11 19.59
C ARG A 169 23.34 6.08 19.31
N LEU A 170 23.58 5.79 18.04
CA LEU A 170 24.72 4.99 17.61
C LEU A 170 26.02 5.76 17.89
N SER A 171 26.89 5.20 18.72
CA SER A 171 28.04 5.90 19.31
C SER A 171 29.34 5.25 18.85
N GLU A 172 29.71 5.48 17.59
CA GLU A 172 31.00 5.07 17.02
C GLU A 172 31.76 6.27 16.47
N LYS A 173 33.10 6.29 16.59
CA LYS A 173 33.92 7.45 16.19
C LYS A 173 33.79 7.83 14.71
N ALA A 174 33.53 6.85 13.84
CA ALA A 174 33.40 7.04 12.40
C ALA A 174 31.95 7.34 11.95
N LEU A 175 31.01 7.45 12.89
CA LEU A 175 29.61 7.75 12.62
C LEU A 175 29.24 9.11 13.19
N ALA A 176 28.40 9.83 12.45
CA ALA A 176 27.79 11.07 12.87
C ALA A 176 26.31 10.81 13.20
N ALA A 177 25.94 11.06 14.46
CA ALA A 177 24.58 10.90 14.94
C ALA A 177 24.00 12.24 15.40
N GLU A 178 22.91 12.65 14.76
CA GLU A 178 22.16 13.87 15.04
C GLU A 178 20.79 13.54 15.66
N SER A 179 20.35 14.32 16.65
CA SER A 179 19.02 14.17 17.24
C SER A 179 17.99 14.92 16.40
N LEU A 180 16.97 14.20 15.95
CA LEU A 180 15.86 14.76 15.18
C LEU A 180 14.69 15.23 16.06
N GLY A 181 14.75 14.95 17.36
CA GLY A 181 13.71 15.28 18.34
C GLY A 181 13.26 14.06 19.12
N GLN A 182 12.03 14.12 19.65
CA GLN A 182 11.43 13.04 20.43
C GLN A 182 9.95 12.92 20.09
N PHE A 183 9.38 11.72 20.24
CA PHE A 183 7.95 11.48 20.15
C PHE A 183 7.41 10.89 21.45
N SER A 184 6.17 11.25 21.78
CA SER A 184 5.50 10.77 22.98
C SER A 184 5.09 9.31 22.81
N ASN A 185 5.04 8.59 23.93
CA ASN A 185 4.41 7.28 24.03
C ASN A 185 3.20 7.37 24.95
N GLY A 186 2.26 6.45 24.79
CA GLY A 186 1.05 6.36 25.60
C GLY A 186 0.63 4.93 25.85
N VAL A 187 -0.24 4.75 26.84
CA VAL A 187 -0.95 3.49 27.04
C VAL A 187 -2.24 3.52 26.24
N TYR A 188 -2.47 2.47 25.46
CA TYR A 188 -3.63 2.35 24.59
C TYR A 188 -4.39 1.06 24.85
N CYS A 189 -5.67 1.11 24.55
CA CYS A 189 -6.53 -0.06 24.47
C CYS A 189 -7.38 0.00 23.20
N GLY A 190 -7.69 -1.16 22.62
CA GLY A 190 -8.59 -1.28 21.47
C GLY A 190 -10.06 -1.29 21.86
N LEU A 191 -10.93 -1.12 20.85
CA LEU A 191 -12.38 -1.00 20.99
C LEU A 191 -13.04 -2.09 21.85
N GLY A 192 -12.52 -3.32 21.80
CA GLY A 192 -13.03 -4.46 22.57
C GLY A 192 -12.65 -4.46 24.05
N HIS A 193 -11.70 -3.62 24.48
CA HIS A 193 -11.18 -3.64 25.83
C HIS A 193 -12.11 -2.93 26.84
N PRO A 194 -12.30 -3.44 28.07
CA PRO A 194 -13.19 -2.83 29.07
C PRO A 194 -12.87 -1.35 29.36
N LEU A 195 -11.57 -0.99 29.38
CA LEU A 195 -11.13 0.38 29.63
C LEU A 195 -11.37 1.35 28.47
N PHE A 196 -11.68 0.87 27.27
CA PHE A 196 -12.00 1.74 26.13
C PHE A 196 -13.22 2.64 26.40
N GLN A 197 -14.11 2.17 27.28
CA GLN A 197 -15.33 2.86 27.69
C GLN A 197 -15.15 3.77 28.90
N VAL A 198 -13.97 3.68 29.53
CA VAL A 198 -13.60 4.45 30.72
C VAL A 198 -12.23 5.10 30.46
N PRO A 199 -12.14 6.05 29.51
CA PRO A 199 -10.89 6.73 29.16
C PRO A 199 -10.34 7.59 30.31
N SER A 200 -11.08 7.75 31.41
CA SER A 200 -10.64 8.41 32.64
C SER A 200 -10.29 7.41 33.76
N ALA A 201 -10.09 6.13 33.42
CA ALA A 201 -9.74 5.10 34.39
C ALA A 201 -8.47 5.49 35.16
N GLY A 202 -8.55 5.44 36.49
CA GLY A 202 -7.39 5.71 37.34
C GLY A 202 -6.30 4.65 37.15
N GLN A 203 -5.05 5.02 37.48
CA GLN A 203 -3.87 4.17 37.36
C GLN A 203 -4.08 2.75 37.94
N ALA A 204 -4.68 2.63 39.13
CA ALA A 204 -4.91 1.33 39.77
C ALA A 204 -5.84 0.42 38.95
N ALA A 205 -6.80 0.97 38.21
CA ALA A 205 -7.66 0.19 37.32
C ALA A 205 -6.91 -0.25 36.07
N ILE A 206 -6.11 0.65 35.48
CA ILE A 206 -5.26 0.36 34.31
C ILE A 206 -4.32 -0.83 34.62
N LEU A 207 -3.63 -0.79 35.76
CA LEU A 207 -2.62 -1.78 36.14
C LEU A 207 -3.17 -3.19 36.43
N ARG A 208 -4.49 -3.36 36.59
CA ARG A 208 -5.12 -4.68 36.78
C ARG A 208 -5.26 -5.48 35.49
N HIS A 209 -5.19 -4.82 34.34
CA HIS A 209 -5.35 -5.45 33.03
C HIS A 209 -4.01 -5.96 32.48
N PRO A 210 -4.02 -7.03 31.67
CA PRO A 210 -2.81 -7.57 31.08
C PRO A 210 -2.29 -6.66 29.96
N PHE A 211 -0.97 -6.45 29.95
CA PHE A 211 -0.26 -5.71 28.91
C PHE A 211 0.41 -6.66 27.93
N VAL A 212 0.47 -6.25 26.66
CA VAL A 212 1.48 -6.73 25.71
C VAL A 212 2.77 -5.93 25.91
N VAL A 213 3.90 -6.62 25.90
CA VAL A 213 5.23 -6.02 26.08
C VAL A 213 6.12 -6.39 24.89
N CYS A 214 6.68 -5.38 24.23
CA CYS A 214 7.68 -5.56 23.18
C CYS A 214 9.10 -5.67 23.78
N PHE A 215 9.92 -6.62 23.32
CA PHE A 215 11.30 -6.88 23.78
C PHE A 215 12.24 -7.03 22.56
N PRO A 216 13.53 -6.62 22.59
CA PRO A 216 14.34 -6.11 23.72
C PRO A 216 14.23 -4.60 23.99
N ARG A 217 13.42 -3.85 23.25
CA ARG A 217 13.53 -2.40 23.26
C ARG A 217 12.65 -1.70 24.32
N GLY A 218 13.35 -0.86 25.09
CA GLY A 218 12.90 0.34 25.80
C GLY A 218 11.42 0.38 26.14
N SER A 219 11.04 -0.26 27.25
CA SER A 219 9.73 -0.01 27.81
C SER A 219 9.69 1.47 28.21
N ALA A 220 9.07 2.31 27.38
CA ALA A 220 8.65 3.66 27.75
C ALA A 220 7.82 3.65 29.07
N TRP A 221 7.45 2.47 29.52
CA TRP A 221 6.96 2.16 30.84
C TRP A 221 7.86 2.65 32.00
N PRO A 222 7.29 3.34 33.00
CA PRO A 222 8.03 3.77 34.19
C PRO A 222 8.46 2.58 35.07
N ALA A 223 9.76 2.51 35.38
CA ALA A 223 10.38 1.40 36.14
C ALA A 223 9.77 1.15 37.53
N VAL A 224 9.19 2.20 38.15
CA VAL A 224 8.59 2.13 39.49
C VAL A 224 7.22 1.44 39.49
N LEU A 225 6.55 1.36 38.33
CA LEU A 225 5.22 0.77 38.22
C LEU A 225 5.28 -0.70 37.82
N GLN A 226 4.75 -1.57 38.68
CA GLN A 226 4.51 -2.97 38.33
C GLN A 226 3.25 -3.09 37.47
N ARG A 227 3.31 -3.90 36.41
CA ARG A 227 2.17 -4.19 35.52
C ARG A 227 1.99 -5.69 35.32
N LYS A 228 0.74 -6.11 35.13
CA LYS A 228 0.42 -7.48 34.74
C LYS A 228 0.82 -7.68 33.28
N ILE A 229 1.75 -8.58 33.01
CA ILE A 229 2.16 -8.92 31.65
C ILE A 229 1.35 -10.13 31.19
N GLY A 230 0.68 -9.99 30.06
CA GLY A 230 -0.09 -11.07 29.44
C GLY A 230 0.68 -11.80 28.34
N VAL A 231 1.48 -11.06 27.57
CA VAL A 231 2.21 -11.60 26.41
C VAL A 231 3.45 -10.76 26.11
N TYR A 232 4.52 -11.43 25.68
CA TYR A 232 5.71 -10.79 25.12
C TYR A 232 5.71 -10.94 23.60
N VAL A 233 6.09 -9.87 22.92
CA VAL A 233 6.27 -9.83 21.46
C VAL A 233 7.62 -9.19 21.13
N ASN A 234 8.09 -9.39 19.90
CA ASN A 234 9.33 -8.84 19.38
C ASN A 234 9.11 -7.71 18.36
N HIS A 235 7.85 -7.47 17.96
CA HIS A 235 7.48 -6.41 17.00
C HIS A 235 6.28 -5.60 17.52
N GLU A 236 6.35 -4.28 17.36
CA GLU A 236 5.28 -3.37 17.81
C GLU A 236 4.00 -3.46 16.98
N GLU A 237 4.08 -3.86 15.70
CA GLU A 237 2.88 -4.12 14.88
C GLU A 237 2.06 -5.25 15.51
N THR A 238 2.71 -6.30 16.01
CA THR A 238 2.04 -7.38 16.75
C THR A 238 1.43 -6.87 18.07
N ALA A 239 2.11 -5.96 18.77
CA ALA A 239 1.56 -5.34 19.97
C ALA A 239 0.32 -4.48 19.67
N LEU A 240 0.34 -3.72 18.57
CA LEU A 240 -0.79 -2.94 18.09
C LEU A 240 -1.98 -3.83 17.73
N ASP A 241 -1.76 -4.92 16.98
CA ASP A 241 -2.82 -5.85 16.59
C ASP A 241 -3.47 -6.54 17.80
N LEU A 242 -2.67 -6.97 18.78
CA LEU A 242 -3.17 -7.55 20.03
C LEU A 242 -3.96 -6.52 20.86
N CYS A 243 -3.51 -5.26 20.87
CA CYS A 243 -4.22 -4.15 21.50
C CYS A 243 -5.58 -3.89 20.81
N LEU A 244 -5.60 -3.83 19.48
CA LEU A 244 -6.82 -3.67 18.66
C LEU A 244 -7.79 -4.84 18.84
N GLY A 245 -7.28 -6.04 19.11
CA GLY A 245 -8.07 -7.22 19.48
C GLY A 245 -8.91 -7.04 20.75
N GLY A 246 -8.51 -6.11 21.63
CA GLY A 246 -9.28 -5.71 22.81
C GLY A 246 -9.01 -6.53 24.08
N GLU A 247 -8.06 -7.47 24.04
CA GLU A 247 -7.72 -8.32 25.19
C GLU A 247 -6.57 -7.75 26.03
N PHE A 248 -5.67 -6.98 25.41
CA PHE A 248 -4.46 -6.45 26.02
C PHE A 248 -4.39 -4.93 25.95
N LEU A 249 -3.69 -4.35 26.93
CA LEU A 249 -3.20 -2.96 26.87
C LEU A 249 -1.83 -2.93 26.18
N ALA A 250 -1.55 -1.91 25.39
CA ALA A 250 -0.23 -1.71 24.78
C ALA A 250 0.35 -0.35 25.12
N VAL A 251 1.67 -0.29 25.32
CA VAL A 251 2.41 0.97 25.26
C VAL A 251 2.83 1.16 23.82
N LEU A 252 2.39 2.25 23.20
CA LEU A 252 2.66 2.53 21.79
C LEU A 252 3.17 3.96 21.62
N PRO A 253 4.02 4.22 20.61
CA PRO A 253 4.30 5.56 20.15
C PRO A 253 3.03 6.27 19.69
N ASP A 254 2.86 7.52 20.10
CA ASP A 254 1.72 8.36 19.70
C ASP A 254 1.72 8.53 18.16
N VAL A 255 2.89 8.53 17.51
CA VAL A 255 3.02 8.63 16.04
C VAL A 255 2.42 7.44 15.28
N ILE A 256 2.37 6.26 15.91
CA ILE A 256 1.68 5.09 15.36
C ILE A 256 0.20 5.14 15.76
N ALA A 257 -0.07 5.38 17.04
CA ALA A 257 -1.42 5.30 17.58
C ALA A 257 -2.34 6.43 17.08
N HIS A 258 -1.80 7.59 16.67
CA HIS A 258 -2.57 8.80 16.34
C HIS A 258 -3.69 8.53 15.32
N SER A 259 -3.38 7.85 14.22
CA SER A 259 -4.39 7.54 13.21
C SER A 259 -5.51 6.67 13.80
N TYR A 260 -5.17 5.64 14.56
CA TYR A 260 -6.15 4.74 15.16
C TYR A 260 -6.99 5.42 16.25
N VAL A 261 -6.44 6.37 16.99
CA VAL A 261 -7.19 7.19 17.96
C VAL A 261 -8.15 8.14 17.24
N THR A 262 -7.68 8.84 16.20
CA THR A 262 -8.49 9.76 15.40
C THR A 262 -9.66 9.05 14.70
N HIS A 263 -9.47 7.79 14.32
CA HIS A 263 -10.49 6.92 13.74
C HIS A 263 -11.28 6.11 14.79
N GLY A 264 -11.01 6.28 16.09
CA GLY A 264 -11.76 5.65 17.18
C GLY A 264 -11.57 4.14 17.31
N ALA A 265 -10.48 3.59 16.78
CA ALA A 265 -10.09 2.19 16.94
C ALA A 265 -9.25 1.95 18.20
N LEU A 266 -8.46 2.96 18.62
CA LEU A 266 -7.72 2.98 19.87
C LEU A 266 -8.20 4.10 20.79
N CYS A 267 -8.06 3.86 22.10
CA CYS A 267 -8.29 4.84 23.15
C CYS A 267 -7.03 4.98 23.99
N ARG A 268 -6.53 6.22 24.13
CA ARG A 268 -5.40 6.56 25.00
C ARG A 268 -5.87 6.61 26.46
N LEU A 269 -5.18 5.90 27.35
CA LEU A 269 -5.48 5.83 28.77
C LEU A 269 -4.58 6.81 29.55
N PRO A 270 -5.08 7.42 30.65
CA PRO A 270 -4.40 8.48 31.37
C PRO A 270 -3.43 7.89 32.39
N LEU A 271 -2.33 7.31 31.89
CA LEU A 271 -1.23 6.82 32.71
C LEU A 271 -0.03 7.78 32.58
N PRO A 272 0.31 8.56 33.63
CA PRO A 272 1.48 9.42 33.62
C PRO A 272 2.78 8.60 33.76
N GLY A 273 3.91 9.24 33.45
CA GLY A 273 5.24 8.63 33.61
C GLY A 273 5.66 7.70 32.47
N VAL A 274 4.88 7.61 31.39
CA VAL A 274 5.34 6.98 30.15
C VAL A 274 6.34 7.90 29.45
N SER A 275 7.59 7.46 29.32
CA SER A 275 8.69 8.24 28.75
C SER A 275 8.50 8.50 27.26
N ALA A 276 8.95 9.65 26.77
CA ALA A 276 9.11 9.89 25.34
C ALA A 276 10.28 9.06 24.78
N THR A 277 10.23 8.76 23.49
CA THR A 277 11.31 8.09 22.77
C THR A 277 12.03 9.12 21.91
N ALA A 278 13.36 9.16 22.02
CA ALA A 278 14.19 10.00 21.17
C ALA A 278 14.26 9.46 19.74
N LEU A 279 14.49 10.34 18.78
CA LEU A 279 14.75 10.00 17.39
C LEU A 279 16.10 10.53 16.98
N PHE A 280 16.89 9.67 16.33
CA PHE A 280 18.20 9.99 15.78
C PHE A 280 18.26 9.60 14.32
N VAL A 281 19.01 10.40 13.56
CA VAL A 281 19.59 9.99 12.28
C VAL A 281 21.07 9.72 12.51
N THR A 282 21.58 8.63 11.93
CA THR A 282 23.00 8.32 11.93
C THR A 282 23.47 8.07 10.51
N CYS A 283 24.60 8.64 10.13
CA CYS A 283 25.31 8.37 8.89
C CYS A 283 26.82 8.28 9.16
N ARG A 284 27.63 8.02 8.12
CA ARG A 284 29.09 8.09 8.26
C ARG A 284 29.55 9.53 8.46
N ALA A 285 30.57 9.75 9.27
CA ALA A 285 31.17 11.07 9.43
C ALA A 285 31.75 11.56 8.09
N GLY A 286 31.36 12.77 7.66
CA GLY A 286 31.64 13.35 6.35
C GLY A 286 30.46 13.28 5.37
N ASP A 287 29.50 12.38 5.56
CA ASP A 287 28.33 12.24 4.69
C ASP A 287 27.18 13.19 5.08
N GLU A 288 27.26 13.91 6.21
CA GLU A 288 26.19 14.80 6.69
C GLU A 288 25.85 15.92 5.69
N SER A 289 26.84 16.34 4.89
CA SER A 289 26.67 17.38 3.87
C SER A 289 26.05 16.87 2.56
N ARG A 290 25.77 15.57 2.42
CA ARG A 290 25.10 15.03 1.23
C ARG A 290 23.67 15.59 1.16
N ASP A 291 23.34 16.25 0.05
CA ASP A 291 22.02 16.87 -0.15
C ASP A 291 20.85 15.90 0.06
N CYS A 292 21.01 14.64 -0.34
CA CYS A 292 20.01 13.60 -0.18
C CYS A 292 19.74 13.26 1.29
N ILE A 293 20.77 13.22 2.14
CA ILE A 293 20.63 12.99 3.59
C ILE A 293 19.99 14.22 4.24
N GLY A 294 20.47 15.43 3.90
CA GLY A 294 19.87 16.67 4.41
C GLY A 294 18.39 16.82 4.03
N ALA A 295 17.99 16.35 2.84
CA ALA A 295 16.58 16.35 2.42
C ALA A 295 15.72 15.40 3.28
N VAL A 296 16.22 14.18 3.56
CA VAL A 296 15.53 13.24 4.48
C VAL A 296 15.39 13.86 5.86
N VAL A 297 16.45 14.45 6.41
CA VAL A 297 16.44 15.08 7.73
C VAL A 297 15.40 16.21 7.82
N ARG A 298 15.37 17.12 6.84
CA ARG A 298 14.36 18.19 6.79
C ARG A 298 12.94 17.65 6.70
N ALA A 299 12.71 16.63 5.88
CA ALA A 299 11.40 16.01 5.74
C ALA A 299 10.94 15.33 7.04
N VAL A 300 11.84 14.68 7.78
CA VAL A 300 11.53 14.12 9.11
C VAL A 300 11.18 15.22 10.10
N HIS A 301 11.96 16.31 10.17
CA HIS A 301 11.63 17.44 11.04
C HIS A 301 10.25 18.03 10.73
N HIS A 302 9.93 18.27 9.45
CA HIS A 302 8.64 18.80 9.05
C HIS A 302 7.47 17.87 9.47
N HIS A 303 7.66 16.56 9.32
CA HIS A 303 6.67 15.57 9.74
C HIS A 303 6.48 15.56 11.27
N LEU A 304 7.58 15.61 12.03
CA LEU A 304 7.52 15.68 13.49
C LEU A 304 6.89 16.98 14.01
N GLU A 305 7.16 18.12 13.39
CA GLU A 305 6.51 19.40 13.72
C GLU A 305 5.00 19.34 13.47
N GLY A 306 4.59 18.74 12.35
CA GLY A 306 3.17 18.50 12.04
C GLY A 306 2.47 17.63 13.09
N LEU A 307 3.19 16.67 13.67
CA LEU A 307 2.71 15.82 14.77
C LEU A 307 2.75 16.52 16.14
N GLY A 308 3.76 17.35 16.41
CA GLY A 308 3.90 18.12 17.66
C GLY A 308 2.86 19.23 17.80
N ALA A 309 2.42 19.84 16.70
CA ALA A 309 1.30 20.78 16.68
C ALA A 309 -0.06 20.11 17.04
N LEU A 310 -0.12 18.79 17.00
CA LEU A 310 -1.25 17.96 17.44
C LEU A 310 -1.02 17.47 18.89
N GLU A 311 -0.77 18.37 19.85
CA GLU A 311 -0.92 18.00 21.26
C GLU A 311 -2.33 17.41 21.45
N LEU A 312 -2.39 16.13 21.82
CA LEU A 312 -3.61 15.37 22.15
C LEU A 312 -4.26 15.93 23.42
N ARG A 313 -4.74 17.17 23.37
CA ARG A 313 -5.71 17.69 24.33
C ARG A 313 -7.05 17.05 23.99
N ALA A 314 -7.66 16.40 24.98
CA ALA A 314 -9.04 15.94 24.89
C ALA A 314 -9.91 17.05 24.27
N PRO A 315 -10.72 16.76 23.24
CA PRO A 315 -11.27 17.79 22.38
C PRO A 315 -12.26 18.65 23.16
N ARG A 316 -11.91 19.92 23.41
CA ARG A 316 -12.90 20.99 23.55
C ARG A 316 -13.31 21.40 22.14
N MET A 317 -14.57 21.11 21.79
CA MET A 317 -15.17 21.55 20.52
C MET A 317 -15.11 23.07 20.41
N ARG A 318 -14.31 23.58 19.47
CA ARG A 318 -14.59 24.85 18.80
C ARG A 318 -14.29 24.73 17.31
N THR A 319 -15.31 25.08 16.54
CA THR A 319 -15.36 25.13 15.09
C THR A 319 -14.46 26.24 14.55
N ALA A 320 -13.47 25.90 13.72
CA ALA A 320 -12.76 26.86 12.87
C ALA A 320 -12.76 26.36 11.42
N ARG A 321 -13.30 27.19 10.52
CA ARG A 321 -13.30 27.01 9.07
C ARG A 321 -11.86 27.17 8.55
N VAL A 322 -11.36 26.18 7.81
CA VAL A 322 -10.08 26.28 7.10
C VAL A 322 -10.36 26.65 5.63
N ARG A 323 -9.81 27.78 5.18
CA ARG A 323 -9.72 28.17 3.76
C ARG A 323 -8.68 27.30 3.07
N GLN A 324 -9.06 26.65 1.98
CA GLN A 324 -8.16 25.93 1.07
C GLN A 324 -7.45 26.92 0.15
N GLY A 325 -6.12 26.88 0.16
CA GLY A 325 -5.27 27.43 -0.89
C GLY A 325 -4.19 26.40 -1.22
N CYS A 326 -4.30 25.75 -2.37
CA CYS A 326 -3.21 24.96 -2.94
C CYS A 326 -3.09 25.26 -4.44
N ALA A 327 -1.89 25.68 -4.83
CA ALA A 327 -1.42 25.83 -6.20
C ALA A 327 -1.26 24.46 -6.91
N GLY A 328 -1.28 24.47 -8.24
CA GLY A 328 -1.58 23.31 -9.11
C GLY A 328 -0.42 22.34 -9.44
N PRO A 329 -0.72 21.24 -10.16
CA PRO A 329 0.24 20.17 -10.48
C PRO A 329 0.91 20.33 -11.86
N GLY A 330 2.21 20.01 -11.92
CA GLY A 330 2.99 19.85 -13.15
C GLY A 330 2.82 18.47 -13.81
N THR A 331 2.39 18.51 -15.07
CA THR A 331 2.64 17.60 -16.22
C THR A 331 2.80 16.09 -15.98
N ILE A 332 1.71 15.34 -16.21
CA ILE A 332 1.72 13.91 -16.56
C ILE A 332 1.95 13.80 -18.08
N ALA A 333 2.92 12.99 -18.50
CA ALA A 333 3.49 13.00 -19.86
C ALA A 333 2.73 12.18 -20.93
N CYS A 334 1.61 11.50 -20.61
CA CYS A 334 0.83 10.75 -21.59
C CYS A 334 -0.60 10.46 -21.10
N GLU A 335 -1.61 10.62 -21.97
CA GLU A 335 -3.04 10.45 -21.68
C GLU A 335 -3.43 8.98 -21.39
N GLU A 336 -2.74 8.03 -22.03
CA GLU A 336 -2.98 6.58 -21.89
C GLU A 336 -2.41 6.00 -20.57
N ASP A 337 -1.31 6.58 -20.07
CA ASP A 337 -0.67 6.17 -18.82
C ASP A 337 -1.47 6.62 -17.60
N ALA A 338 -2.05 7.82 -17.64
CA ALA A 338 -2.98 8.31 -16.63
C ALA A 338 -4.25 7.42 -16.52
N PHE A 339 -4.66 6.83 -17.65
CA PHE A 339 -5.83 5.96 -17.74
C PHE A 339 -5.60 4.57 -17.13
N ARG A 340 -4.52 3.88 -17.50
CA ARG A 340 -4.17 2.57 -16.93
C ARG A 340 -3.85 2.67 -15.44
N PHE A 341 -3.21 3.77 -15.04
CA PHE A 341 -2.96 4.08 -13.63
C PHE A 341 -4.26 4.31 -12.86
N GLY A 342 -5.21 5.08 -13.41
CA GLY A 342 -6.52 5.30 -12.81
C GLY A 342 -7.35 4.03 -12.61
N ASP A 343 -7.36 3.12 -13.59
CA ASP A 343 -8.09 1.84 -13.50
C ASP A 343 -7.44 0.90 -12.45
N SER A 344 -6.11 0.89 -12.33
CA SER A 344 -5.39 0.14 -11.28
C SER A 344 -5.70 0.67 -9.88
N LEU A 345 -5.72 2.00 -9.70
CA LEU A 345 -6.09 2.66 -8.44
C LEU A 345 -7.56 2.41 -8.06
N LEU A 346 -8.44 2.29 -9.05
CA LEU A 346 -9.85 1.99 -8.84
C LEU A 346 -10.05 0.61 -8.21
N VAL A 347 -9.32 -0.40 -8.69
CA VAL A 347 -9.34 -1.77 -8.17
C VAL A 347 -8.78 -1.83 -6.75
N ARG A 348 -7.82 -0.96 -6.42
CA ARG A 348 -7.21 -0.83 -5.08
C ARG A 348 -8.01 0.06 -4.12
N ALA A 349 -9.18 0.56 -4.55
CA ALA A 349 -10.04 1.48 -3.78
C ALA A 349 -9.39 2.83 -3.41
N GLU A 350 -8.38 3.27 -4.15
CA GLU A 350 -7.74 4.58 -3.98
C GLU A 350 -8.52 5.68 -4.70
N TYR A 351 -9.81 5.85 -4.35
CA TYR A 351 -10.76 6.68 -5.11
C TYR A 351 -10.35 8.14 -5.25
N ALA A 352 -9.68 8.72 -4.25
CA ALA A 352 -9.19 10.09 -4.30
C ALA A 352 -8.03 10.25 -5.30
N ALA A 353 -7.11 9.29 -5.35
CA ALA A 353 -6.01 9.28 -6.29
C ALA A 353 -6.52 9.02 -7.72
N ALA A 354 -7.41 8.04 -7.90
CA ALA A 354 -8.06 7.76 -9.17
C ALA A 354 -8.85 8.99 -9.69
N GLN A 355 -9.59 9.67 -8.82
CA GLN A 355 -10.32 10.90 -9.18
C GLN A 355 -9.38 12.04 -9.62
N ARG A 356 -8.19 12.17 -9.01
CA ARG A 356 -7.17 13.14 -9.45
C ARG A 356 -6.58 12.76 -10.80
N ALA A 357 -6.24 11.49 -11.01
CA ALA A 357 -5.70 10.98 -12.27
C ALA A 357 -6.64 11.26 -13.45
N TYR A 358 -7.94 10.93 -13.33
CA TYR A 358 -8.90 11.21 -14.41
C TYR A 358 -9.17 12.71 -14.60
N ARG A 359 -9.07 13.54 -13.56
CA ARG A 359 -9.15 15.01 -13.72
C ARG A 359 -7.96 15.57 -14.48
N ALA A 360 -6.77 15.02 -14.28
CA ALA A 360 -5.58 15.39 -15.03
C ALA A 360 -5.71 14.96 -16.49
N ALA A 361 -6.18 13.74 -16.77
CA ALA A 361 -6.45 13.27 -18.14
C ALA A 361 -7.45 14.18 -18.88
N LEU A 362 -8.52 14.62 -18.21
CA LEU A 362 -9.51 15.54 -18.77
C LEU A 362 -9.01 16.99 -19.01
N ARG A 363 -7.80 17.33 -18.53
CA ARG A 363 -7.15 18.64 -18.76
C ARG A 363 -6.09 18.60 -19.86
N ALA A 364 -5.73 17.41 -20.36
CA ALA A 364 -4.75 17.25 -21.44
C ALA A 364 -5.33 17.75 -22.79
N PRO A 365 -4.48 18.18 -23.75
CA PRO A 365 -4.95 18.70 -25.04
C PRO A 365 -5.62 17.60 -25.90
N ALA A 366 -6.86 17.89 -26.32
CA ALA A 366 -7.69 17.27 -27.36
C ALA A 366 -7.39 15.82 -27.81
N GLY A 367 -7.71 14.83 -26.97
CA GLY A 367 -8.17 13.52 -27.44
C GLY A 367 -9.53 13.63 -28.17
N SER A 368 -9.91 12.61 -28.94
CA SER A 368 -11.19 12.59 -29.66
C SER A 368 -12.39 12.80 -28.73
N ALA A 369 -13.51 13.33 -29.24
CA ALA A 369 -14.75 13.48 -28.46
C ALA A 369 -15.18 12.15 -27.79
N ARG A 370 -14.86 11.03 -28.44
CA ARG A 370 -15.07 9.66 -27.96
C ARG A 370 -14.17 9.28 -26.78
N GLU A 371 -12.90 9.69 -26.78
CA GLU A 371 -11.97 9.48 -25.67
C GLU A 371 -12.32 10.36 -24.47
N ARG A 372 -12.68 11.61 -24.72
CA ARG A 372 -13.16 12.50 -23.66
C ARG A 372 -14.42 11.93 -22.99
N ALA A 373 -15.38 11.41 -23.76
CA ALA A 373 -16.55 10.73 -23.22
C ALA A 373 -16.15 9.52 -22.34
N LYS A 374 -15.16 8.72 -22.77
CA LYS A 374 -14.64 7.58 -21.98
C LYS A 374 -14.12 8.04 -20.62
N TYR A 375 -13.33 9.12 -20.54
CA TYR A 375 -12.79 9.60 -19.25
C TYR A 375 -13.85 10.19 -18.33
N LEU A 376 -14.82 10.92 -18.89
CA LEU A 376 -15.97 11.42 -18.14
C LEU A 376 -16.75 10.26 -17.49
N LEU A 377 -16.98 9.17 -18.22
CA LEU A 377 -17.67 8.00 -17.67
C LEU A 377 -16.89 7.28 -16.57
N ARG A 378 -15.56 7.20 -16.67
CA ARG A 378 -14.72 6.65 -15.59
C ARG A 378 -14.79 7.50 -14.32
N ARG A 379 -14.70 8.83 -14.46
CA ARG A 379 -14.84 9.76 -13.34
C ARG A 379 -16.24 9.75 -12.74
N ALA A 380 -17.28 9.60 -13.57
CA ALA A 380 -18.65 9.45 -13.13
C ALA A 380 -18.84 8.18 -12.29
N ARG A 381 -18.26 7.05 -12.71
CA ARG A 381 -18.30 5.79 -11.95
C ARG A 381 -17.68 5.94 -10.55
N ILE A 382 -16.52 6.58 -10.41
CA ILE A 382 -15.95 6.89 -9.08
C ILE A 382 -16.87 7.78 -8.27
N SER A 383 -17.44 8.81 -8.91
CA SER A 383 -18.34 9.74 -8.24
C SER A 383 -19.59 9.03 -7.71
N LEU A 384 -20.12 8.02 -8.42
CA LEU A 384 -21.19 7.15 -7.92
C LEU A 384 -20.74 6.32 -6.70
N MET A 385 -19.56 5.69 -6.77
CA MET A 385 -19.04 4.87 -5.66
C MET A 385 -18.77 5.68 -4.39
N THR A 386 -18.30 6.92 -4.56
CA THR A 386 -18.01 7.87 -3.46
C THR A 386 -19.20 8.74 -3.07
N ALA A 387 -20.42 8.36 -3.48
CA ALA A 387 -21.68 9.06 -3.18
C ALA A 387 -21.75 10.54 -3.63
N LYS A 388 -20.91 10.96 -4.58
CA LYS A 388 -20.91 12.30 -5.19
C LYS A 388 -21.85 12.34 -6.39
N TYR A 389 -23.14 12.09 -6.17
CA TYR A 389 -24.14 11.88 -7.24
C TYR A 389 -24.29 13.08 -8.19
N ALA A 390 -24.19 14.32 -7.68
CA ALA A 390 -24.23 15.52 -8.51
C ALA A 390 -23.02 15.64 -9.46
N ALA A 391 -21.84 15.16 -9.05
CA ALA A 391 -20.67 15.12 -9.92
C ALA A 391 -20.83 14.05 -11.00
N ALA A 392 -21.30 12.85 -10.63
CA ALA A 392 -21.62 11.79 -11.60
C ALA A 392 -22.64 12.26 -12.65
N TYR A 393 -23.70 12.95 -12.20
CA TYR A 393 -24.72 13.50 -13.10
C TYR A 393 -24.13 14.46 -14.14
N ARG A 394 -23.29 15.42 -13.71
CA ARG A 394 -22.65 16.38 -14.61
C ARG A 394 -21.76 15.68 -15.65
N ASP A 395 -20.93 14.75 -15.20
CA ASP A 395 -19.99 14.02 -16.06
C ASP A 395 -20.73 13.18 -17.12
N CYS A 396 -21.80 12.47 -16.73
CA CYS A 396 -22.60 11.69 -17.68
C CYS A 396 -23.36 12.59 -18.66
N ARG A 397 -23.89 13.73 -18.21
CA ARG A 397 -24.57 14.69 -19.07
C ARG A 397 -23.62 15.30 -20.10
N GLU A 398 -22.41 15.67 -19.68
CA GLU A 398 -21.38 16.15 -20.60
C GLU A 398 -20.99 15.05 -21.60
N ALA A 399 -20.77 13.81 -21.16
CA ALA A 399 -20.45 12.70 -22.04
C ALA A 399 -21.52 12.45 -23.13
N LEU A 400 -22.80 12.66 -22.82
CA LEU A 400 -23.91 12.53 -23.77
C LEU A 400 -23.99 13.67 -24.80
N THR A 401 -23.35 14.81 -24.55
CA THR A 401 -23.25 15.92 -25.53
C THR A 401 -22.11 15.74 -26.53
N LEU A 402 -21.20 14.80 -26.26
CA LEU A 402 -20.09 14.46 -27.14
C LEU A 402 -20.51 13.40 -28.16
N ASP A 403 -19.69 13.19 -29.20
CA ASP A 403 -19.86 12.11 -30.18
C ASP A 403 -19.52 10.73 -29.56
N ALA A 404 -20.31 10.33 -28.57
CA ALA A 404 -20.19 9.08 -27.85
C ALA A 404 -20.72 7.92 -28.70
N SER A 405 -20.04 6.77 -28.65
CA SER A 405 -20.52 5.53 -29.27
C SER A 405 -21.85 5.07 -28.64
N PRO A 406 -22.65 4.23 -29.31
CA PRO A 406 -23.87 3.69 -28.71
C PRO A 406 -23.63 2.98 -27.37
N ALA A 407 -22.49 2.28 -27.22
CA ALA A 407 -22.08 1.67 -25.95
C ALA A 407 -21.80 2.73 -24.86
N GLN A 408 -21.08 3.80 -25.19
CA GLN A 408 -20.78 4.88 -24.25
C GLN A 408 -22.04 5.64 -23.84
N ARG A 409 -22.98 5.90 -24.77
CA ARG A 409 -24.29 6.50 -24.46
C ARG A 409 -25.09 5.60 -23.52
N ALA A 410 -25.13 4.30 -23.78
CA ALA A 410 -25.82 3.34 -22.91
C ALA A 410 -25.20 3.30 -21.50
N SER A 411 -23.87 3.31 -21.36
CA SER A 411 -23.20 3.40 -20.06
C SER A 411 -23.47 4.74 -19.36
N ALA A 412 -23.48 5.86 -20.09
CA ALA A 412 -23.78 7.19 -19.55
C ALA A 412 -25.20 7.26 -18.96
N GLU A 413 -26.20 6.80 -19.73
CA GLU A 413 -27.60 6.74 -19.30
C GLU A 413 -27.78 5.79 -18.11
N SER A 414 -27.05 4.67 -18.08
CA SER A 414 -27.05 3.73 -16.94
C SER A 414 -26.54 4.39 -15.66
N MET A 415 -25.45 5.16 -15.74
CA MET A 415 -24.90 5.89 -14.60
C MET A 415 -25.81 7.05 -14.14
N LEU A 416 -26.48 7.74 -15.08
CA LEU A 416 -27.53 8.71 -14.75
C LEU A 416 -28.69 8.06 -14.01
N ALA A 417 -29.15 6.90 -14.49
CA ALA A 417 -30.20 6.14 -13.82
C ALA A 417 -29.84 5.78 -12.38
N LEU A 418 -28.60 5.33 -12.14
CA LEU A 418 -28.10 5.06 -10.79
C LEU A 418 -28.07 6.32 -9.92
N ALA A 419 -27.56 7.44 -10.45
CA ALA A 419 -27.56 8.71 -9.72
C ALA A 419 -28.97 9.16 -9.34
N HIS A 420 -29.94 9.04 -10.26
CA HIS A 420 -31.35 9.34 -9.99
C HIS A 420 -31.97 8.38 -8.97
N CYS A 421 -31.67 7.08 -9.04
CA CYS A 421 -32.12 6.11 -8.04
C CYS A 421 -31.65 6.49 -6.63
N TYR A 422 -30.36 6.81 -6.47
CA TYR A 422 -29.79 7.19 -5.16
C TYR A 422 -30.30 8.55 -4.64
N ARG A 423 -30.83 9.40 -5.51
CA ARG A 423 -31.49 10.67 -5.15
C ARG A 423 -32.99 10.54 -4.94
N GLY A 424 -33.59 9.36 -5.15
CA GLY A 424 -35.03 9.13 -5.08
C GLY A 424 -35.82 9.65 -6.28
N GLU A 425 -35.16 10.03 -7.38
CA GLU A 425 -35.75 10.62 -8.58
C GLU A 425 -36.20 9.53 -9.57
N LEU A 426 -37.14 8.67 -9.14
CA LEU A 426 -37.44 7.38 -9.80
C LEU A 426 -37.96 7.50 -11.25
N SER A 427 -38.76 8.53 -11.57
CA SER A 427 -39.26 8.76 -12.93
C SER A 427 -38.12 9.07 -13.92
N PHE A 428 -37.15 9.87 -13.49
CA PHE A 428 -35.96 10.18 -14.29
C PHE A 428 -35.06 8.95 -14.43
N ALA A 429 -34.92 8.16 -13.37
CA ALA A 429 -34.19 6.89 -13.42
C ALA A 429 -34.82 5.91 -14.42
N HIS A 430 -36.14 5.79 -14.43
CA HIS A 430 -36.85 4.92 -15.37
C HIS A 430 -36.62 5.35 -16.83
N ASN A 431 -36.74 6.65 -17.11
CA ASN A 431 -36.49 7.19 -18.45
C ASN A 431 -35.05 6.95 -18.92
N ALA A 432 -34.08 7.14 -18.03
CA ALA A 432 -32.67 6.88 -18.32
C ALA A 432 -32.39 5.39 -18.59
N VAL A 433 -32.95 4.46 -17.80
CA VAL A 433 -32.85 3.01 -18.08
C VAL A 433 -33.46 2.65 -19.43
N SER A 434 -34.61 3.24 -19.79
CA SER A 434 -35.26 3.01 -21.08
C SER A 434 -34.40 3.45 -22.26
N ARG A 435 -33.78 4.65 -22.19
CA ARG A 435 -32.83 5.12 -23.20
C ARG A 435 -31.58 4.25 -23.27
N ALA A 436 -31.03 3.87 -22.11
CA ALA A 436 -29.86 3.00 -22.04
C ALA A 436 -30.11 1.64 -22.70
N ARG A 437 -31.29 1.05 -22.47
CA ARG A 437 -31.69 -0.24 -23.06
C ARG A 437 -31.87 -0.14 -24.58
N ALA A 438 -32.49 0.94 -25.07
CA ALA A 438 -32.74 1.12 -26.50
C ALA A 438 -31.44 1.10 -27.33
N GLY A 439 -30.34 1.64 -26.79
CA GLY A 439 -29.04 1.65 -27.46
C GLY A 439 -28.22 0.35 -27.40
N LEU A 440 -28.63 -0.64 -26.60
CA LEU A 440 -27.81 -1.86 -26.40
C LEU A 440 -27.69 -2.74 -27.64
N GLY A 441 -28.78 -2.89 -28.41
CA GLY A 441 -28.77 -3.73 -29.61
C GLY A 441 -27.80 -3.20 -30.65
N GLU A 442 -27.80 -1.88 -30.86
CA GLU A 442 -26.85 -1.21 -31.74
C GLU A 442 -25.41 -1.31 -31.21
N ALA A 443 -25.20 -1.09 -29.91
CA ALA A 443 -23.89 -1.20 -29.27
C ALA A 443 -23.25 -2.58 -29.48
N ILE A 444 -24.00 -3.66 -29.26
CA ILE A 444 -23.52 -5.04 -29.45
C ILE A 444 -23.20 -5.31 -30.92
N ARG A 445 -24.03 -4.84 -31.84
CA ARG A 445 -23.81 -5.01 -33.30
C ARG A 445 -22.55 -4.29 -33.77
N MET A 446 -22.27 -3.10 -33.24
CA MET A 446 -21.08 -2.33 -33.62
C MET A 446 -19.79 -2.87 -33.00
N SER A 447 -19.85 -3.33 -31.75
CA SER A 447 -18.71 -3.94 -31.06
C SER A 447 -19.24 -4.86 -29.97
N ARG A 448 -19.06 -6.17 -30.15
CA ARG A 448 -19.49 -7.16 -29.16
C ARG A 448 -18.89 -6.87 -27.78
N THR A 449 -17.59 -6.58 -27.70
CA THR A 449 -16.89 -6.29 -26.44
C THR A 449 -17.42 -5.04 -25.75
N GLU A 450 -17.58 -3.92 -26.46
CA GLU A 450 -18.09 -2.68 -25.86
C GLU A 450 -19.59 -2.79 -25.53
N GLY A 451 -20.37 -3.50 -26.36
CA GLY A 451 -21.78 -3.79 -26.10
C GLY A 451 -21.99 -4.69 -24.87
N LEU A 452 -21.12 -5.67 -24.63
CA LEU A 452 -21.14 -6.48 -23.40
C LEU A 452 -20.81 -5.63 -22.17
N LYS A 453 -19.83 -4.72 -22.24
CA LYS A 453 -19.52 -3.77 -21.14
C LYS A 453 -20.72 -2.88 -20.83
N ALA A 454 -21.37 -2.33 -21.85
CA ALA A 454 -22.60 -1.55 -21.69
C ALA A 454 -23.73 -2.41 -21.12
N THR A 455 -23.82 -3.69 -21.49
CA THR A 455 -24.82 -4.63 -20.95
C THR A 455 -24.67 -4.81 -19.45
N VAL A 456 -23.44 -4.88 -18.93
CA VAL A 456 -23.15 -4.92 -17.48
C VAL A 456 -23.66 -3.66 -16.78
N ASP A 457 -23.37 -2.48 -17.32
CA ASP A 457 -23.82 -1.20 -16.74
C ASP A 457 -25.34 -1.06 -16.76
N VAL A 458 -26.00 -1.37 -17.89
CA VAL A 458 -27.46 -1.32 -18.03
C VAL A 458 -28.14 -2.33 -17.11
N ALA A 459 -27.63 -3.55 -17.02
CA ALA A 459 -28.11 -4.57 -16.10
C ALA A 459 -28.05 -4.09 -14.64
N ARG A 460 -26.97 -3.42 -14.25
CA ARG A 460 -26.80 -2.86 -12.90
C ARG A 460 -27.81 -1.75 -12.63
N ALA A 461 -27.96 -0.80 -13.55
CA ALA A 461 -28.90 0.32 -13.42
C ALA A 461 -30.35 -0.16 -13.35
N GLU A 462 -30.74 -1.05 -14.26
CA GLU A 462 -32.08 -1.63 -14.30
C GLU A 462 -32.38 -2.45 -13.04
N GLY A 463 -31.44 -3.30 -12.63
CA GLY A 463 -31.61 -4.10 -11.42
C GLY A 463 -31.75 -3.22 -10.18
N THR A 464 -30.97 -2.14 -10.08
CA THR A 464 -31.06 -1.19 -8.96
C THR A 464 -32.41 -0.50 -8.95
N LEU A 465 -32.87 -0.01 -10.11
CA LEU A 465 -34.21 0.58 -10.27
C LEU A 465 -35.31 -0.39 -9.83
N PHE A 466 -35.22 -1.66 -10.20
CA PHE A 466 -36.19 -2.67 -9.78
C PHE A 466 -36.12 -2.98 -8.29
N VAL A 467 -34.95 -2.99 -7.65
CA VAL A 467 -34.87 -3.15 -6.19
C VAL A 467 -35.57 -1.97 -5.49
N VAL A 468 -35.22 -0.73 -5.85
CA VAL A 468 -35.78 0.46 -5.18
C VAL A 468 -37.27 0.67 -5.47
N THR A 469 -37.80 0.11 -6.55
CA THR A 469 -39.24 0.13 -6.88
C THR A 469 -40.00 -1.11 -6.37
N GLY A 470 -39.36 -1.97 -5.57
CA GLY A 470 -40.03 -3.12 -4.95
C GLY A 470 -40.29 -4.30 -5.88
N LEU A 471 -39.50 -4.44 -6.95
CA LEU A 471 -39.60 -5.50 -7.96
C LEU A 471 -38.37 -6.44 -7.97
N PRO A 472 -37.99 -7.06 -6.84
CA PRO A 472 -36.71 -7.76 -6.70
C PRO A 472 -36.55 -8.98 -7.62
N ARG A 473 -37.65 -9.65 -8.01
CA ARG A 473 -37.59 -10.76 -8.98
C ARG A 473 -37.21 -10.30 -10.40
N LYS A 474 -37.62 -9.08 -10.79
CA LYS A 474 -37.18 -8.46 -12.04
C LYS A 474 -35.70 -8.06 -11.93
N ALA A 475 -35.30 -7.52 -10.78
CA ALA A 475 -33.90 -7.17 -10.51
C ALA A 475 -32.94 -8.35 -10.68
N VAL A 476 -33.27 -9.52 -10.11
CA VAL A 476 -32.47 -10.75 -10.28
C VAL A 476 -32.24 -11.07 -11.76
N ARG A 477 -33.27 -11.00 -12.61
CA ARG A 477 -33.12 -11.29 -14.04
C ARG A 477 -32.17 -10.30 -14.73
N SER A 478 -32.29 -9.02 -14.40
CA SER A 478 -31.39 -7.98 -14.91
C SER A 478 -29.95 -8.23 -14.47
N TYR A 479 -29.71 -8.51 -13.19
CA TYR A 479 -28.36 -8.77 -12.69
C TYR A 479 -27.76 -10.07 -13.23
N VAL A 480 -28.55 -11.13 -13.42
CA VAL A 480 -28.09 -12.37 -14.09
C VAL A 480 -27.64 -12.10 -15.52
N ARG A 481 -28.38 -11.27 -16.27
CA ARG A 481 -27.93 -10.83 -17.60
C ARG A 481 -26.58 -10.11 -17.55
N GLY A 482 -26.39 -9.24 -16.55
CA GLY A 482 -25.10 -8.56 -16.32
C GLY A 482 -23.98 -9.52 -15.92
N ALA A 483 -24.26 -10.50 -15.05
CA ALA A 483 -23.30 -11.52 -14.66
C ALA A 483 -22.84 -12.35 -15.87
N ASN A 484 -23.77 -12.81 -16.71
CA ASN A 484 -23.44 -13.56 -17.92
C ASN A 484 -22.55 -12.74 -18.88
N ALA A 485 -22.87 -11.46 -19.09
CA ALA A 485 -22.04 -10.57 -19.90
C ALA A 485 -20.64 -10.36 -19.31
N ALA A 486 -20.53 -10.20 -17.98
CA ALA A 486 -19.24 -10.09 -17.31
C ALA A 486 -18.41 -11.39 -17.37
N SER A 487 -19.07 -12.55 -17.31
CA SER A 487 -18.45 -13.86 -17.48
C SER A 487 -17.91 -14.04 -18.91
N GLU A 488 -18.68 -13.64 -19.92
CA GLU A 488 -18.27 -13.69 -21.33
C GLU A 488 -17.07 -12.77 -21.61
N LEU A 489 -16.98 -11.65 -20.88
CA LEU A 489 -15.83 -10.74 -20.91
C LEU A 489 -14.62 -11.24 -20.11
N SER A 490 -14.70 -12.39 -19.44
CA SER A 490 -13.70 -12.87 -18.48
C SER A 490 -13.34 -11.83 -17.41
N ASN A 491 -14.29 -10.98 -17.02
CA ASN A 491 -14.09 -9.91 -16.05
C ASN A 491 -14.58 -10.37 -14.65
N ALA A 492 -13.67 -11.00 -13.91
CA ALA A 492 -13.96 -11.54 -12.57
C ALA A 492 -14.44 -10.46 -11.57
N TRP A 493 -13.92 -9.23 -11.67
CA TRP A 493 -14.30 -8.13 -10.79
C TRP A 493 -15.76 -7.73 -11.02
N GLU A 494 -16.15 -7.44 -12.27
CA GLU A 494 -17.54 -7.10 -12.62
C GLU A 494 -18.52 -8.25 -12.35
N HIS A 495 -18.09 -9.49 -12.62
CA HIS A 495 -18.88 -10.69 -12.34
C HIS A 495 -19.18 -10.81 -10.84
N SER A 496 -18.17 -10.64 -9.99
CA SER A 496 -18.33 -10.70 -8.53
C SER A 496 -19.27 -9.60 -7.99
N ILE A 497 -19.29 -8.41 -8.59
CA ILE A 497 -20.22 -7.33 -8.25
C ILE A 497 -21.65 -7.74 -8.64
N ALA A 498 -21.86 -8.29 -9.83
CA ALA A 498 -23.16 -8.75 -10.28
C ALA A 498 -23.71 -9.85 -9.35
N LEU A 499 -22.87 -10.80 -8.91
CA LEU A 499 -23.26 -11.82 -7.92
C LEU A 499 -23.69 -11.20 -6.58
N GLY A 500 -22.97 -10.21 -6.07
CA GLY A 500 -23.36 -9.48 -4.87
C GLY A 500 -24.71 -8.76 -5.01
N ASN A 501 -24.96 -8.17 -6.17
CA ASN A 501 -26.26 -7.53 -6.47
C ASN A 501 -27.40 -8.54 -6.62
N ILE A 502 -27.14 -9.73 -7.19
CA ILE A 502 -28.09 -10.84 -7.23
C ILE A 502 -28.44 -11.28 -5.80
N ALA A 503 -27.44 -11.38 -4.92
CA ALA A 503 -27.65 -11.72 -3.52
C ALA A 503 -28.55 -10.69 -2.81
N ASP A 504 -28.28 -9.40 -3.00
CA ASP A 504 -29.08 -8.30 -2.46
C ASP A 504 -30.52 -8.31 -3.00
N ALA A 505 -30.72 -8.58 -4.30
CA ALA A 505 -32.06 -8.72 -4.86
C ALA A 505 -32.80 -9.95 -4.30
N TYR A 506 -32.12 -11.07 -4.05
CA TYR A 506 -32.74 -12.22 -3.41
C TYR A 506 -33.13 -11.95 -1.96
N LEU A 507 -32.33 -11.17 -1.24
CA LEU A 507 -32.65 -10.71 0.10
C LEU A 507 -33.95 -9.88 0.09
N HIS A 508 -34.08 -8.90 -0.81
CA HIS A 508 -35.31 -8.11 -0.99
C HIS A 508 -36.51 -8.97 -1.46
N ALA A 509 -36.26 -10.11 -2.10
CA ALA A 509 -37.28 -11.09 -2.46
C ALA A 509 -37.66 -12.05 -1.30
N GLY A 510 -37.09 -11.87 -0.11
CA GLY A 510 -37.29 -12.75 1.05
C GLY A 510 -36.59 -14.12 0.94
N LYS A 511 -35.69 -14.30 -0.05
CA LYS A 511 -35.01 -15.57 -0.33
C LYS A 511 -33.61 -15.59 0.27
N ALA A 512 -33.52 -15.54 1.59
CA ALA A 512 -32.26 -15.36 2.30
C ALA A 512 -31.23 -16.51 2.11
N GLU A 513 -31.65 -17.76 1.88
CA GLU A 513 -30.70 -18.85 1.54
C GLU A 513 -30.05 -18.65 0.18
N SER A 514 -30.84 -18.25 -0.82
CA SER A 514 -30.28 -17.88 -2.13
C SER A 514 -29.35 -16.68 -1.99
N ALA A 515 -29.72 -15.67 -1.21
CA ALA A 515 -28.86 -14.52 -0.96
C ALA A 515 -27.49 -14.95 -0.38
N LEU A 516 -27.47 -15.78 0.67
CA LEU A 516 -26.21 -16.28 1.25
C LEU A 516 -25.36 -17.06 0.25
N ARG A 517 -25.97 -17.95 -0.55
CA ARG A 517 -25.23 -18.70 -1.59
C ARG A 517 -24.54 -17.78 -2.59
N TYR A 518 -25.23 -16.73 -3.04
CA TYR A 518 -24.64 -15.75 -3.97
C TYR A 518 -23.60 -14.85 -3.30
N PHE A 519 -23.80 -14.46 -2.03
CA PHE A 519 -22.77 -13.76 -1.25
C PHE A 519 -21.48 -14.59 -1.12
N ASP A 520 -21.59 -15.89 -0.85
CA ASP A 520 -20.42 -16.76 -0.72
C ASP A 520 -19.71 -17.00 -2.06
N GLN A 521 -20.47 -17.12 -3.17
CA GLN A 521 -19.88 -17.16 -4.51
C GLN A 521 -19.12 -15.87 -4.84
N ALA A 522 -19.73 -14.71 -4.56
CA ALA A 522 -19.09 -13.42 -4.75
C ALA A 522 -17.83 -13.29 -3.87
N ALA A 523 -17.88 -13.74 -2.60
CA ALA A 523 -16.77 -13.65 -1.67
C ALA A 523 -15.55 -14.44 -2.15
N ARG A 524 -15.76 -15.68 -2.62
CA ARG A 524 -14.66 -16.49 -3.19
C ARG A 524 -13.97 -15.81 -4.37
N GLN A 525 -14.75 -15.20 -5.27
CA GLN A 525 -14.17 -14.48 -6.40
C GLN A 525 -13.44 -13.21 -5.98
N LYS A 526 -14.00 -12.45 -5.03
CA LYS A 526 -13.40 -11.22 -4.52
C LYS A 526 -12.11 -11.46 -3.75
N ASP A 527 -12.06 -12.54 -2.96
CA ASP A 527 -10.87 -12.97 -2.23
C ASP A 527 -9.74 -13.33 -3.20
N ALA A 528 -10.05 -14.11 -4.25
CA ALA A 528 -9.08 -14.50 -5.28
C ALA A 528 -8.47 -13.32 -6.04
N ILE A 529 -9.20 -12.20 -6.20
CA ILE A 529 -8.71 -10.98 -6.87
C ILE A 529 -8.21 -9.91 -5.88
N GLY A 530 -8.23 -10.18 -4.57
CA GLY A 530 -7.78 -9.25 -3.54
C GLY A 530 -8.68 -8.01 -3.32
N ASP A 531 -9.96 -8.07 -3.70
CA ASP A 531 -10.90 -6.94 -3.61
C ASP A 531 -11.43 -6.75 -2.17
N ARG A 532 -10.61 -6.17 -1.30
CA ARG A 532 -10.95 -5.91 0.12
C ARG A 532 -12.13 -4.95 0.29
N TRP A 533 -12.28 -3.98 -0.61
CA TRP A 533 -13.40 -3.04 -0.57
C TRP A 533 -14.73 -3.74 -0.88
N GLY A 534 -14.77 -4.53 -1.96
CA GLY A 534 -15.96 -5.31 -2.30
C GLY A 534 -16.30 -6.35 -1.23
N MET A 535 -15.30 -6.92 -0.55
CA MET A 535 -15.51 -7.83 0.59
C MET A 535 -16.27 -7.16 1.75
N CYS A 536 -16.06 -5.86 1.99
CA CYS A 536 -16.81 -5.12 3.02
C CYS A 536 -18.32 -5.14 2.77
N TYR A 537 -18.73 -4.93 1.51
CA TYR A 537 -20.15 -4.96 1.11
C TYR A 537 -20.77 -6.35 1.30
N LEU A 538 -20.01 -7.42 1.04
CA LEU A 538 -20.50 -8.79 1.22
C LEU A 538 -20.68 -9.12 2.71
N HIS A 539 -19.74 -8.74 3.56
CA HIS A 539 -19.87 -8.85 5.02
C HIS A 539 -21.07 -8.07 5.54
N HIS A 540 -21.29 -6.84 5.04
CA HIS A 540 -22.49 -6.06 5.37
C HIS A 540 -23.77 -6.80 4.96
N GLY A 541 -23.85 -7.31 3.72
CA GLY A 541 -25.02 -8.03 3.23
C GLY A 541 -25.32 -9.30 4.03
N ARG A 542 -24.30 -10.12 4.34
CA ARG A 542 -24.46 -11.32 5.18
C ARG A 542 -24.87 -10.98 6.61
N ALA A 543 -24.26 -9.95 7.20
CA ALA A 543 -24.63 -9.48 8.54
C ALA A 543 -26.11 -9.09 8.59
N PHE A 544 -26.60 -8.36 7.58
CA PHE A 544 -28.01 -8.03 7.46
C PHE A 544 -28.88 -9.28 7.37
N VAL A 545 -28.55 -10.25 6.49
CA VAL A 545 -29.32 -11.50 6.34
C VAL A 545 -29.41 -12.27 7.66
N PHE A 546 -28.28 -12.42 8.36
CA PHE A 546 -28.25 -13.13 9.65
C PHE A 546 -29.07 -12.41 10.71
N LEU A 547 -29.05 -11.08 10.72
CA LEU A 547 -29.82 -10.28 11.65
C LEU A 547 -31.32 -10.42 11.42
N GLU A 548 -31.78 -10.31 10.17
CA GLU A 548 -33.20 -10.51 9.81
C GLU A 548 -33.71 -11.92 10.13
N ARG A 549 -32.82 -12.91 10.16
CA ARG A 549 -33.13 -14.29 10.55
C ARG A 549 -32.99 -14.59 12.04
N GLY A 550 -32.66 -13.60 12.86
CA GLY A 550 -32.46 -13.77 14.29
C GLY A 550 -31.16 -14.49 14.68
N HIS A 551 -30.25 -14.73 13.74
CA HIS A 551 -28.92 -15.28 14.01
C HIS A 551 -27.96 -14.19 14.48
N VAL A 552 -28.27 -13.56 15.61
CA VAL A 552 -27.64 -12.33 16.09
C VAL A 552 -26.12 -12.48 16.27
N ASP A 553 -25.64 -13.62 16.77
CA ASP A 553 -24.20 -13.88 16.94
C ASP A 553 -23.43 -13.93 15.61
N ARG A 554 -24.04 -14.51 14.57
CA ARG A 554 -23.45 -14.53 13.23
C ARG A 554 -23.45 -13.14 12.62
N ALA A 555 -24.54 -12.39 12.82
CA ALA A 555 -24.65 -11.01 12.36
C ALA A 555 -23.57 -10.11 12.98
N LEU A 556 -23.33 -10.24 14.30
CA LEU A 556 -22.26 -9.50 15.00
C LEU A 556 -20.88 -9.82 14.43
N ARG A 557 -20.57 -11.11 14.20
CA ARG A 557 -19.28 -11.52 13.62
C ARG A 557 -19.09 -10.97 12.21
N GLU A 558 -20.09 -11.13 11.34
CA GLU A 558 -20.02 -10.61 9.97
C GLU A 558 -19.85 -9.09 9.95
N ALA A 559 -20.63 -8.36 10.76
CA ALA A 559 -20.56 -6.91 10.82
C ALA A 559 -19.22 -6.42 11.41
N ALA A 560 -18.67 -7.09 12.42
CA ALA A 560 -17.37 -6.76 13.00
C ALA A 560 -16.21 -7.01 12.01
N THR A 561 -16.23 -8.14 11.30
CA THR A 561 -15.22 -8.44 10.27
C THR A 561 -15.30 -7.44 9.12
N GLY A 562 -16.50 -7.15 8.63
CA GLY A 562 -16.71 -6.12 7.62
C GLY A 562 -16.23 -4.74 8.09
N LEU A 563 -16.46 -4.39 9.36
CA LEU A 563 -16.04 -3.10 9.92
C LEU A 563 -14.52 -2.96 9.97
N LYS A 564 -13.80 -4.02 10.37
CA LYS A 564 -12.32 -4.02 10.35
C LYS A 564 -11.79 -3.76 8.94
N LEU A 565 -12.37 -4.42 7.93
CA LEU A 565 -12.00 -4.21 6.53
C LEU A 565 -12.34 -2.78 6.07
N ALA A 566 -13.52 -2.26 6.42
CA ALA A 566 -13.98 -0.93 6.04
C ALA A 566 -13.07 0.18 6.60
N ILE A 567 -12.59 0.03 7.84
CA ILE A 567 -11.60 0.91 8.45
C ILE A 567 -10.28 0.84 7.68
N GLY A 568 -9.81 -0.37 7.36
CA GLY A 568 -8.57 -0.59 6.61
C GLY A 568 -8.57 0.05 5.22
N VAL A 569 -9.72 0.11 4.54
CA VAL A 569 -9.87 0.77 3.23
C VAL A 569 -10.32 2.24 3.33
N SER A 570 -10.42 2.79 4.53
CA SER A 570 -10.83 4.19 4.78
C SER A 570 -12.18 4.60 4.17
N ASP A 571 -13.14 3.67 4.08
CA ASP A 571 -14.48 3.95 3.53
C ASP A 571 -15.47 4.29 4.67
N LEU A 572 -15.66 5.58 4.93
CA LEU A 572 -16.53 6.08 6.00
C LEU A 572 -18.01 5.70 5.79
N LYS A 573 -18.47 5.55 4.55
CA LYS A 573 -19.84 5.12 4.26
C LYS A 573 -20.04 3.68 4.73
N LEU A 574 -19.12 2.79 4.38
CA LEU A 574 -19.17 1.40 4.83
C LEU A 574 -19.01 1.28 6.35
N VAL A 575 -18.11 2.06 6.96
CA VAL A 575 -17.98 2.16 8.41
C VAL A 575 -19.32 2.54 9.04
N ALA A 576 -20.03 3.52 8.48
CA ALA A 576 -21.34 3.92 8.98
C ALA A 576 -22.37 2.79 8.86
N MET A 577 -22.48 2.18 7.67
CA MET A 577 -23.44 1.10 7.39
C MET A 577 -23.23 -0.12 8.31
N LEU A 578 -21.99 -0.57 8.49
CA LEU A 578 -21.67 -1.72 9.34
C LEU A 578 -21.92 -1.43 10.83
N ASN A 579 -21.66 -0.19 11.28
CA ASN A 579 -22.01 0.23 12.64
C ASN A 579 -23.53 0.28 12.87
N ILE A 580 -24.35 0.59 11.85
CA ILE A 580 -25.80 0.47 11.96
C ILE A 580 -26.20 -0.98 12.22
N LEU A 581 -25.63 -1.93 11.48
CA LEU A 581 -25.93 -3.36 11.67
C LEU A 581 -25.47 -3.87 13.04
N LEU A 582 -24.27 -3.48 13.49
CA LEU A 582 -23.80 -3.77 14.85
C LEU A 582 -24.78 -3.21 15.88
N GLY A 583 -25.23 -1.97 15.72
CA GLY A 583 -26.18 -1.35 16.63
C GLY A 583 -27.51 -2.09 16.71
N ARG A 584 -28.07 -2.48 15.56
CA ARG A 584 -29.29 -3.29 15.50
C ARG A 584 -29.09 -4.68 16.11
N ALA A 585 -27.93 -5.32 15.90
CA ALA A 585 -27.62 -6.60 16.51
C ALA A 585 -27.47 -6.52 18.03
N HIS A 586 -26.86 -5.44 18.56
CA HIS A 586 -26.82 -5.17 20.00
C HIS A 586 -28.22 -4.93 20.58
N LEU A 587 -29.10 -4.19 19.89
CA LEU A 587 -30.50 -4.06 20.30
C LEU A 587 -31.22 -5.41 20.38
N ALA A 588 -30.99 -6.30 19.41
CA ALA A 588 -31.57 -7.65 19.43
C ALA A 588 -31.08 -8.50 20.62
N ARG A 589 -29.95 -8.15 21.25
CA ARG A 589 -29.47 -8.74 22.51
C ARG A 589 -29.89 -7.98 23.77
N SER A 590 -30.70 -6.92 23.64
CA SER A 590 -30.98 -5.98 24.73
C SER A 590 -29.71 -5.28 25.28
N ASP A 591 -28.61 -5.24 24.52
CA ASP A 591 -27.40 -4.48 24.87
C ASP A 591 -27.55 -3.02 24.41
N LEU A 592 -28.28 -2.24 25.20
CA LEU A 592 -28.55 -0.83 24.91
C LEU A 592 -27.26 0.01 24.84
N LYS A 593 -26.24 -0.32 25.65
CA LYS A 593 -24.96 0.40 25.65
C LYS A 593 -24.18 0.12 24.38
N GLY A 594 -24.09 -1.14 23.95
CA GLY A 594 -23.51 -1.53 22.67
C GLY A 594 -24.20 -0.88 21.49
N ALA A 595 -25.54 -0.89 21.49
CA ALA A 595 -26.35 -0.26 20.45
C ALA A 595 -26.09 1.25 20.35
N GLN A 596 -26.15 1.97 21.47
CA GLN A 596 -25.92 3.42 21.51
C GLN A 596 -24.50 3.79 21.03
N ARG A 597 -23.50 2.96 21.29
CA ARG A 597 -22.13 3.17 20.79
C ARG A 597 -22.06 3.02 19.28
N ALA A 598 -22.54 1.89 18.77
CA ALA A 598 -22.51 1.60 17.35
C ALA A 598 -23.27 2.68 16.55
N PHE A 599 -24.45 3.11 17.00
CA PHE A 599 -25.17 4.20 16.34
C PHE A 599 -24.47 5.56 16.41
N ARG A 600 -23.76 5.87 17.52
CA ARG A 600 -22.93 7.09 17.60
C ARG A 600 -21.78 7.07 16.60
N PHE A 601 -21.12 5.93 16.44
CA PHE A 601 -20.07 5.76 15.43
C PHE A 601 -20.63 5.86 14.02
N ALA A 602 -21.78 5.23 13.76
CA ALA A 602 -22.45 5.35 12.48
C ALA A 602 -22.76 6.82 12.13
N ARG A 603 -23.31 7.58 13.08
CA ARG A 603 -23.59 9.02 12.90
C ARG A 603 -22.32 9.83 12.63
N THR A 604 -21.25 9.55 13.35
CA THR A 604 -19.97 10.28 13.20
C THR A 604 -19.35 10.00 11.83
N ALA A 605 -19.36 8.74 11.39
CA ALA A 605 -18.85 8.36 10.08
C ALA A 605 -19.72 8.90 8.94
N ALA A 606 -21.05 8.99 9.11
CA ALA A 606 -21.95 9.54 8.10
C ALA A 606 -21.93 11.08 7.96
N THR A 607 -21.40 11.79 8.97
CA THR A 607 -21.36 13.27 8.99
C THR A 607 -20.01 13.85 8.56
N ARG A 608 -19.02 12.98 8.34
CA ARG A 608 -17.70 13.30 7.77
C ARG A 608 -17.68 12.86 6.31
#